data_AF-A0A7J9GXL3-F1
#
_entry.id   AF-A0A7J9GXL3-F1
#
_cell.length_a   1.000
_cell.length_b   1.000
_cell.length_c   1.000
_cell.angle_alpha   90.00
_cell.angle_beta   90.00
_cell.angle_gamma   90.00
#
_symmetry.space_group_name_H-M   'P 1'
#
loop_
_entity.id
_entity.type
_entity.pdbx_description
1 polymer ?
#
loop_
_entity_poly.entity_id
_entity_poly.type
_entity_poly.pdbx_seq_one_letter_code
_entity_poly.pdbx_strand_id
1 'polypeptide(L)'
;MMQWIDGVLSKGDKVEFFYDEYRCPVYVKDVVAIIRTLIDKWLSEGKKMQLLLNVGGPDRVSRVQMAEAVAQIRGYDSSLIKPVSASSVDRGVKSPADISMDITKLVQKLNICPTPFKDGVKLTLAAEANTFKAVTRIENVYSVTFLTTDICIWNS
;
A
#
# COMPACT_ATOMS: atom_id res chain seq x y z
N MET A 1 -4.78 -1.46 2.50
CA MET A 1 -5.16 -0.09 2.94
C MET A 1 -5.39 0.84 1.76
N MET A 2 -4.44 1.02 0.84
CA MET A 2 -4.60 1.95 -0.31
C MET A 2 -5.85 1.67 -1.16
N GLN A 3 -6.07 0.42 -1.54
CA GLN A 3 -7.26 0.00 -2.30
C GLN A 3 -8.58 0.30 -1.59
N TRP A 4 -8.60 0.21 -0.26
CA TRP A 4 -9.79 0.53 0.53
C TRP A 4 -10.06 2.04 0.51
N ILE A 5 -9.01 2.87 0.66
CA ILE A 5 -9.12 4.34 0.55
C ILE A 5 -9.65 4.74 -0.82
N ASP A 6 -9.06 4.20 -1.89
CA ASP A 6 -9.50 4.46 -3.27
C ASP A 6 -10.97 4.03 -3.47
N GLY A 7 -11.35 2.87 -2.92
CA GLY A 7 -12.69 2.33 -3.02
C GLY A 7 -13.78 3.11 -2.29
N VAL A 8 -13.50 3.69 -1.11
CA VAL A 8 -14.49 4.50 -0.39
C VAL A 8 -14.60 5.91 -0.97
N LEU A 9 -13.48 6.53 -1.35
CA LEU A 9 -13.49 7.88 -1.91
C LEU A 9 -14.09 7.93 -3.32
N SER A 10 -13.83 6.91 -4.15
CA SER A 10 -14.44 6.80 -5.50
C SER A 10 -15.96 6.68 -5.46
N LYS A 11 -16.54 6.18 -4.37
CA LYS A 11 -18.00 6.09 -4.16
C LYS A 11 -18.62 7.42 -3.71
N GLY A 12 -17.81 8.40 -3.33
CA GLY A 12 -18.30 9.64 -2.72
C GLY A 12 -18.64 9.49 -1.23
N ASP A 13 -18.17 8.42 -0.57
CA ASP A 13 -18.46 8.20 0.84
C ASP A 13 -17.64 9.16 1.70
N LYS A 14 -18.31 9.85 2.64
CA LYS A 14 -17.62 10.63 3.67
C LYS A 14 -17.13 9.70 4.77
N VAL A 15 -15.82 9.61 4.96
CA VAL A 15 -15.19 8.61 5.83
C VAL A 15 -14.24 9.26 6.83
N GLU A 16 -14.21 8.69 8.03
CA GLU A 16 -13.33 9.10 9.12
C GLU A 16 -11.94 8.51 9.00
N PHE A 17 -10.91 9.36 9.12
CA PHE A 17 -9.50 8.97 9.08
C PHE A 17 -8.75 9.50 10.29
N PHE A 18 -7.88 8.68 10.88
CA PHE A 18 -7.10 9.06 12.05
C PHE A 18 -5.93 9.97 11.69
N TYR A 19 -5.88 11.17 12.27
CA TYR A 19 -4.76 12.11 12.07
C TYR A 19 -3.54 11.76 12.94
N ASP A 20 -3.73 10.96 13.99
CA ASP A 20 -2.75 10.63 15.03
C ASP A 20 -2.26 9.17 14.97
N GLU A 21 -2.60 8.42 13.91
CA GLU A 21 -2.02 7.11 13.63
C GLU A 21 -1.03 7.15 12.47
N TYR A 22 0.24 6.90 12.76
CA TYR A 22 1.37 7.05 11.84
C TYR A 22 2.00 5.72 11.43
N ARG A 23 2.43 5.67 10.17
CA ARG A 23 3.06 4.52 9.51
C ARG A 23 4.12 4.98 8.52
N CYS A 24 4.92 4.02 8.04
CA CYS A 24 5.80 4.19 6.86
C CYS A 24 5.41 3.23 5.72
N PRO A 25 4.36 3.51 4.92
CA PRO A 25 3.92 2.62 3.86
C PRO A 25 5.04 2.35 2.85
N VAL A 26 5.27 1.08 2.53
CA VAL A 26 6.33 0.66 1.60
C VAL A 26 5.73 0.25 0.26
N TYR A 27 6.37 0.67 -0.83
CA TYR A 27 5.97 0.22 -2.17
C TYR A 27 6.42 -1.23 -2.39
N VAL A 28 5.52 -2.06 -2.91
CA VAL A 28 5.75 -3.52 -3.02
C VAL A 28 6.99 -3.86 -3.86
N LYS A 29 7.28 -3.09 -4.92
CA LYS A 29 8.47 -3.35 -5.75
C LYS A 29 9.77 -3.03 -5.02
N ASP A 30 9.76 -2.11 -4.06
CA ASP A 30 10.94 -1.86 -3.22
C ASP A 30 11.21 -3.05 -2.32
N VAL A 31 10.17 -3.64 -1.73
CA VAL A 31 10.31 -4.86 -0.91
C VAL A 31 10.92 -6.00 -1.74
N VAL A 32 10.43 -6.19 -2.97
CA VAL A 32 11.00 -7.20 -3.89
C VAL A 32 12.46 -6.89 -4.21
N ALA A 33 12.79 -5.63 -4.51
CA ALA A 33 14.16 -5.21 -4.80
C ALA A 33 15.10 -5.41 -3.59
N ILE A 34 14.62 -5.12 -2.38
CA ILE A 34 15.34 -5.35 -1.12
C ILE A 34 15.66 -6.83 -0.93
N ILE A 35 14.64 -7.69 -1.02
CA ILE A 35 14.79 -9.14 -0.84
C ILE A 35 15.77 -9.70 -1.87
N ARG A 36 15.61 -9.32 -3.14
CA ARG A 36 16.51 -9.73 -4.21
C ARG A 36 17.95 -9.31 -3.94
N THR A 37 18.17 -8.05 -3.55
CA THR A 37 19.50 -7.52 -3.24
C THR A 37 20.14 -8.29 -2.08
N LEU A 38 19.37 -8.63 -1.04
CA LEU A 38 19.86 -9.42 0.09
C LEU A 38 20.27 -10.83 -0.33
N ILE A 39 19.48 -11.49 -1.19
CA ILE A 39 19.81 -12.81 -1.73
C ILE A 39 21.09 -12.74 -2.58
N ASP A 40 21.17 -11.77 -3.50
CA ASP A 40 22.33 -11.61 -4.40
C ASP A 40 23.63 -11.35 -3.60
N LYS A 41 23.57 -10.55 -2.53
CA LYS A 41 24.72 -10.31 -1.63
C LYS A 41 25.10 -11.56 -0.85
N TRP A 42 24.13 -12.31 -0.34
CA TRP A 42 24.41 -13.56 0.37
C TRP A 42 25.10 -14.59 -0.55
N LEU A 43 24.62 -14.73 -1.79
CA LEU A 43 25.18 -15.66 -2.76
C LEU A 43 26.58 -15.26 -3.24
N SER A 44 26.83 -13.96 -3.44
CA SER A 44 28.12 -13.47 -3.95
C SER A 44 29.23 -13.44 -2.89
N GLU A 45 28.91 -13.11 -1.64
CA GLU A 45 29.91 -13.00 -0.58
C GLU A 45 30.24 -14.36 0.08
N GLY A 46 29.42 -15.39 -0.15
CA GLY A 46 29.62 -16.75 0.39
C GLY A 46 29.58 -16.82 1.92
N LYS A 47 29.18 -15.74 2.60
CA LYS A 47 29.12 -15.61 4.05
C LYS A 47 27.68 -15.44 4.50
N LYS A 48 27.30 -16.16 5.56
CA LYS A 48 25.97 -16.00 6.16
C LYS A 48 25.81 -14.57 6.69
N MET A 49 24.84 -13.84 6.15
CA MET A 49 24.50 -12.50 6.61
C MET A 49 23.62 -12.59 7.86
N GLN A 50 24.07 -12.00 8.98
CA GLN A 50 23.28 -11.82 10.19
C GLN A 50 22.90 -10.34 10.31
N LEU A 51 21.74 -9.98 9.77
CA LEU A 51 21.27 -8.60 9.73
C LEU A 51 19.86 -8.50 10.30
N LEU A 52 19.66 -7.52 11.19
CA LEU A 52 18.35 -7.02 11.59
C LEU A 52 18.15 -5.67 10.91
N LEU A 53 17.14 -5.58 10.04
CA LEU A 53 16.80 -4.41 9.23
C LEU A 53 15.30 -4.16 9.33
N ASN A 54 14.91 -2.89 9.49
CA ASN A 54 13.52 -2.48 9.29
C ASN A 54 13.29 -2.26 7.80
N VAL A 55 12.12 -2.69 7.30
CA VAL A 55 11.71 -2.49 5.90
C VAL A 55 10.41 -1.68 5.88
N GLY A 56 10.51 -0.43 5.45
CA GLY A 56 9.41 0.51 5.36
C GLY A 56 9.65 1.51 4.23
N GLY A 57 8.63 2.31 3.91
CA GLY A 57 8.81 3.46 3.04
C GLY A 57 9.62 4.57 3.73
N PRO A 58 10.05 5.59 2.98
CA PRO A 58 10.85 6.69 3.53
C PRO A 58 10.00 7.71 4.30
N ASP A 59 8.70 7.76 4.05
CA ASP A 59 7.82 8.78 4.61
C ASP A 59 7.02 8.25 5.80
N ARG A 60 7.07 8.99 6.91
CA ARG A 60 6.15 8.83 8.03
C ARG A 60 4.87 9.62 7.76
N VAL A 61 3.76 8.93 7.54
CA VAL A 61 2.47 9.54 7.18
C VAL A 61 1.33 9.04 8.07
N SER A 62 0.39 9.94 8.39
CA SER A 62 -0.85 9.60 9.09
C SER A 62 -1.89 9.00 8.15
N ARG A 63 -2.97 8.39 8.67
CA ARG A 63 -4.05 7.87 7.82
C ARG A 63 -4.77 8.97 7.03
N VAL A 64 -4.91 10.16 7.60
CA VAL A 64 -5.44 11.34 6.90
C VAL A 64 -4.54 11.72 5.73
N GLN A 65 -3.23 11.83 5.96
CA GLN A 65 -2.27 12.16 4.89
C GLN A 65 -2.25 11.11 3.78
N MET A 66 -2.46 9.83 4.13
CA MET A 66 -2.63 8.77 3.14
C MET A 66 -3.88 8.97 2.28
N ALA A 67 -5.02 9.30 2.91
CA ALA A 67 -6.27 9.57 2.19
C ALA A 67 -6.17 10.80 1.28
N GLU A 68 -5.56 11.88 1.78
CA GLU A 68 -5.33 13.11 1.02
C GLU A 68 -4.45 12.86 -0.22
N ALA A 69 -3.41 12.03 -0.09
CA ALA A 69 -2.57 11.67 -1.24
C ALA A 69 -3.36 10.92 -2.32
N VAL A 70 -4.21 9.97 -1.93
CA VAL A 70 -5.08 9.23 -2.87
C VAL A 70 -6.08 10.19 -3.52
N ALA A 71 -6.77 11.02 -2.74
CA ALA A 71 -7.71 12.01 -3.25
C ALA A 71 -7.05 12.96 -4.25
N GLN A 72 -5.87 13.48 -3.91
CA GLN A 72 -5.08 14.35 -4.78
C GLN A 72 -4.72 13.66 -6.11
N ILE A 73 -4.28 12.41 -6.08
CA ILE A 73 -3.82 11.67 -7.27
C ILE A 73 -4.99 11.28 -8.17
N ARG A 74 -6.15 10.95 -7.59
CA ARG A 74 -7.35 10.54 -8.33
C ARG A 74 -8.29 11.69 -8.70
N GLY A 75 -8.10 12.87 -8.09
CA GLY A 75 -9.02 13.99 -8.24
C GLY A 75 -10.34 13.83 -7.47
N TYR A 76 -10.34 13.06 -6.37
CA TYR A 76 -11.52 12.94 -5.51
C TYR A 76 -11.70 14.20 -4.65
N ASP A 77 -12.95 14.45 -4.22
CA ASP A 77 -13.25 15.55 -3.32
C ASP A 77 -12.63 15.31 -1.92
N SER A 78 -11.73 16.20 -1.52
CA SER A 78 -11.08 16.14 -0.19
C SER A 78 -12.06 16.36 0.96
N SER A 79 -13.25 16.95 0.72
CA SER A 79 -14.27 17.15 1.75
C SER A 79 -14.86 15.83 2.30
N LEU A 80 -14.65 14.74 1.58
CA LEU A 80 -15.01 13.37 1.97
C LEU A 80 -14.11 12.82 3.08
N ILE A 81 -12.93 13.39 3.28
CA ILE A 81 -11.97 12.97 4.32
C ILE A 81 -12.31 13.72 5.60
N LYS A 82 -12.79 13.02 6.62
CA LYS A 82 -13.07 13.58 7.95
C LYS A 82 -11.95 13.21 8.94
N PRO A 83 -11.05 14.13 9.31
CA PRO A 83 -10.03 13.85 10.31
C PRO A 83 -10.66 13.63 11.69
N VAL A 84 -10.29 12.56 12.37
CA VAL A 84 -10.72 12.26 13.75
C VAL A 84 -9.54 11.75 14.59
N SER A 85 -9.66 11.86 15.91
CA SER A 85 -8.68 11.29 16.84
C SER A 85 -8.86 9.78 16.94
N ALA A 86 -7.77 9.01 16.99
CA ALA A 86 -7.84 7.58 17.25
C ALA A 86 -8.53 7.27 18.59
N SER A 87 -8.39 8.16 19.58
CA SER A 87 -9.05 8.04 20.89
C SER A 87 -10.56 8.28 20.87
N SER A 88 -11.09 8.87 19.80
CA SER A 88 -12.53 9.17 19.68
C SER A 88 -13.38 8.00 19.18
N VAL A 89 -12.74 6.89 18.79
CA VAL A 89 -13.40 5.70 18.23
C VAL A 89 -13.02 4.47 19.05
N ASP A 90 -14.00 3.78 19.63
CA ASP A 90 -13.77 2.48 20.26
C ASP A 90 -13.77 1.36 19.21
N ARG A 91 -12.68 0.59 19.17
CA ARG A 91 -12.42 -0.46 18.16
C ARG A 91 -12.18 -1.83 18.80
N GLY A 92 -12.41 -1.96 20.11
CA GLY A 92 -12.15 -3.17 20.89
C GLY A 92 -10.66 -3.47 21.13
N VAL A 93 -9.78 -3.22 20.14
CA VAL A 93 -8.32 -3.35 20.28
C VAL A 93 -7.64 -2.05 19.84
N LYS A 94 -6.81 -1.50 20.74
CA LYS A 94 -6.03 -0.28 20.47
C LYS A 94 -4.79 -0.63 19.66
N SER A 95 -4.74 -0.21 18.40
CA SER A 95 -3.50 -0.19 17.64
C SER A 95 -2.56 0.87 18.22
N PRO A 96 -1.22 0.66 18.21
CA PRO A 96 -0.28 1.71 18.57
C PRO A 96 -0.44 2.93 17.66
N ALA A 97 -0.35 4.12 18.25
CA ALA A 97 -0.48 5.40 17.54
C ALA A 97 0.66 5.61 16.53
N ASP A 98 1.84 5.06 16.78
CA ASP A 98 2.97 5.19 15.87
C ASP A 98 3.70 3.85 15.76
N ILE A 99 3.75 3.30 14.54
CA ILE A 99 4.59 2.14 14.20
C ILE A 99 5.53 2.46 13.04
N SER A 100 5.95 3.73 12.95
CA SER A 100 6.94 4.19 11.98
C SER A 100 8.27 3.47 12.19
N MET A 101 8.94 3.20 11.08
CA MET A 101 10.19 2.44 11.07
C MET A 101 11.35 3.35 10.66
N ASP A 102 12.45 3.29 11.41
CA ASP A 102 13.73 3.85 10.96
C ASP A 102 14.41 2.88 10.00
N ILE A 103 14.55 3.29 8.74
CA ILE A 103 15.15 2.52 7.65
C ILE A 103 16.61 2.94 7.35
N THR A 104 17.22 3.79 8.17
CA THR A 104 18.59 4.29 7.95
C THR A 104 19.58 3.16 7.72
N LYS A 105 19.51 2.10 8.54
CA LYS A 105 20.38 0.93 8.42
C LYS A 105 20.17 0.16 7.11
N LEU A 106 18.93 0.06 6.63
CA LEU A 106 18.59 -0.58 5.37
C LEU A 106 19.21 0.19 4.19
N VAL A 107 18.98 1.51 4.15
CA VAL A 107 19.51 2.42 3.12
C VAL A 107 21.04 2.35 3.07
N GLN A 108 21.71 2.46 4.23
CA GLN A 108 23.16 2.40 4.30
C GLN A 108 23.75 1.05 3.89
N LYS A 109 23.08 -0.07 4.22
CA LYS A 109 23.62 -1.42 3.93
C LYS A 109 23.37 -1.90 2.51
N LEU A 110 22.25 -1.52 1.92
CA LEU A 110 21.86 -1.97 0.59
C LEU A 110 22.05 -0.89 -0.49
N ASN A 111 22.35 0.35 -0.11
CA ASN A 111 22.46 1.50 -1.02
C ASN A 111 21.21 1.65 -1.90
N ILE A 112 20.04 1.53 -1.29
CA ILE A 112 18.73 1.67 -1.93
C ILE A 112 18.08 2.98 -1.51
N CYS A 113 17.28 3.54 -2.41
CA CYS A 113 16.41 4.68 -2.13
C CYS A 113 14.96 4.22 -2.28
N PRO A 114 14.26 3.87 -1.19
CA PRO A 114 12.86 3.47 -1.26
C PRO A 114 11.98 4.57 -1.86
N THR A 115 10.94 4.13 -2.56
CA THR A 115 9.99 4.99 -3.27
C THR A 115 9.20 5.84 -2.26
N PRO A 116 9.17 7.18 -2.41
CA PRO A 116 8.31 8.05 -1.61
C PRO A 116 6.84 7.64 -1.70
N PHE A 117 6.11 7.81 -0.61
CA PHE A 117 4.73 7.35 -0.46
C PHE A 117 3.83 7.84 -1.60
N LYS A 118 3.85 9.14 -1.92
CA LYS A 118 3.03 9.70 -3.01
C LYS A 118 3.35 9.06 -4.36
N ASP A 119 4.61 8.75 -4.64
CA ASP A 119 5.02 8.11 -5.88
C ASP A 119 4.62 6.63 -5.90
N GLY A 120 4.74 5.94 -4.76
CA GLY A 120 4.22 4.58 -4.58
C GLY A 120 2.70 4.50 -4.83
N VAL A 121 1.93 5.49 -4.37
CA VAL A 121 0.48 5.58 -4.65
C VAL A 121 0.23 5.74 -6.15
N LYS A 122 0.90 6.70 -6.82
CA LYS A 122 0.78 6.88 -8.28
C LYS A 122 1.07 5.59 -9.05
N LEU A 123 2.18 4.93 -8.72
CA LEU A 123 2.61 3.69 -9.38
C LEU A 123 1.61 2.55 -9.16
N THR A 124 1.05 2.44 -7.96
CA THR A 124 0.07 1.41 -7.62
C THR A 124 -1.24 1.62 -8.39
N LEU A 125 -1.79 2.83 -8.35
CA LEU A 125 -3.05 3.16 -9.02
C LEU A 125 -2.94 3.11 -10.56
N ALA A 126 -1.78 3.46 -11.12
CA ALA A 126 -1.51 3.34 -12.54
C ALA A 126 -1.43 1.87 -12.99
N ALA A 127 -0.84 0.99 -12.16
CA ALA A 127 -0.78 -0.44 -12.46
C ALA A 127 -2.19 -1.05 -12.51
N GLU A 128 -3.09 -0.68 -11.59
CA GLU A 128 -4.48 -1.13 -11.58
C GLU A 128 -5.24 -0.73 -12.85
N ALA A 129 -5.06 0.51 -13.32
CA ALA A 129 -5.67 0.97 -14.57
C ALA A 129 -5.16 0.20 -15.80
N ASN A 130 -3.88 -0.18 -15.83
CA ASN A 130 -3.30 -0.95 -16.92
C ASN A 130 -3.75 -2.42 -16.90
N THR A 131 -3.88 -3.03 -15.71
CA THR A 131 -4.45 -4.36 -15.56
C THR A 131 -5.89 -4.41 -16.07
N PHE A 132 -6.71 -3.42 -15.72
CA PHE A 132 -8.10 -3.32 -16.21
C PHE A 132 -8.16 -3.20 -17.74
N LYS A 133 -7.29 -2.38 -18.34
CA LYS A 133 -7.18 -2.27 -19.81
C LYS A 133 -6.72 -3.58 -20.47
N ALA A 134 -5.83 -4.33 -19.83
CA ALA A 134 -5.36 -5.61 -20.35
C ALA A 134 -6.48 -6.68 -20.30
N VAL A 135 -7.24 -6.75 -19.20
CA VAL A 135 -8.38 -7.68 -19.06
C VAL A 135 -9.47 -7.36 -20.09
N THR A 136 -9.91 -6.12 -20.18
CA THR A 136 -10.92 -5.70 -21.17
C THR A 136 -10.45 -5.91 -22.62
N ARG A 137 -9.15 -5.78 -22.90
CA ARG A 137 -8.59 -6.11 -24.22
C ARG A 137 -8.65 -7.61 -24.50
N ILE A 138 -8.39 -8.46 -23.52
CA ILE A 138 -8.51 -9.93 -23.67
C ILE A 138 -9.98 -10.31 -23.89
N GLU A 139 -10.91 -9.76 -23.12
CA GLU A 139 -12.36 -10.00 -23.26
C GLU A 139 -12.92 -9.52 -24.61
N ASN A 140 -12.37 -8.44 -25.18
CA ASN A 140 -12.77 -7.98 -26.52
C ASN A 140 -12.16 -8.81 -27.66
N VAL A 141 -11.02 -9.47 -27.43
CA VAL A 141 -10.34 -10.31 -28.44
C VAL A 141 -10.90 -11.73 -28.43
N TYR A 142 -11.31 -12.23 -27.27
CA TYR A 142 -11.97 -13.51 -27.11
C TYR A 142 -13.35 -13.23 -26.53
N SER A 143 -14.41 -13.33 -27.33
CA SER A 143 -15.81 -13.20 -26.89
C SER A 143 -16.16 -14.26 -25.85
N VAL A 144 -15.67 -14.13 -24.62
CA VAL A 144 -15.88 -15.05 -23.51
C VAL A 144 -16.95 -14.46 -22.63
N THR A 145 -18.19 -14.88 -22.85
CA THR A 145 -19.30 -14.62 -21.94
C THR A 145 -19.04 -15.40 -20.66
N PHE A 146 -18.62 -14.74 -19.57
CA PHE A 146 -18.65 -15.36 -18.25
C PHE A 146 -20.10 -15.44 -17.78
N LEU A 147 -20.71 -16.62 -17.91
CA LEU A 147 -21.91 -16.97 -17.15
C LEU A 147 -21.50 -17.02 -15.68
N THR A 148 -22.09 -16.14 -14.87
CA THR A 148 -21.99 -16.17 -13.42
C THR A 148 -22.58 -17.49 -12.91
N THR A 149 -21.73 -18.43 -12.51
CA THR A 149 -22.17 -19.58 -11.71
C THR A 149 -21.76 -19.37 -10.25
N ASP A 150 -22.77 -19.50 -9.40
CA ASP A 150 -22.75 -19.34 -7.96
C ASP A 150 -21.58 -20.06 -7.26
N ILE A 151 -20.97 -19.35 -6.31
CA ILE A 151 -20.05 -19.94 -5.34
C ILE A 151 -20.88 -20.81 -4.39
N CYS A 152 -20.88 -22.12 -4.64
CA CYS A 152 -21.32 -23.11 -3.67
C CYS A 152 -20.37 -23.15 -2.48
N ILE A 153 -20.99 -23.01 -1.31
CA ILE A 153 -20.45 -23.12 0.05
C ILE A 153 -19.90 -24.55 0.26
N TRP A 154 -18.63 -24.69 0.63
CA TRP A 154 -18.11 -25.94 1.21
C TRP A 154 -18.08 -25.79 2.73
N ASN A 155 -19.05 -26.42 3.40
CA ASN A 155 -18.97 -26.78 4.81
C ASN A 155 -18.13 -28.05 4.95
N SER A 156 -17.26 -28.08 5.95
CA SER A 156 -16.70 -29.27 6.58
C SER A 156 -16.75 -29.09 8.09
#